data_AF-A0A7C9J6E3-F1
#
_entry.id   AF-A0A7C9J6E3-F1
#
_cell.length_a   1.000
_cell.length_b   1.000
_cell.length_c   1.000
_cell.angle_alpha   90.00
_cell.angle_beta   90.00
_cell.angle_gamma   90.00
#
_symmetry.space_group_name_H-M   'P 1'
#
loop_
_entity.id
_entity.type
_entity.pdbx_description
1 polymer ?
#
loop_
_entity_poly.entity_id
_entity_poly.type
_entity_poly.pdbx_seq_one_letter_code
_entity_poly.pdbx_strand_id
1 'polypeptide(L)'
;MNDIRDIKGPVAVTEPAPPWPLWAGAGGLALAGLTLTGLAVWRWRRLRHSAPRPVEAILTALAALGPDGGTHDDREYYFQLTALARAILHTRSAIPATALTRTEIAAAVDHSALAPAQAEALCALLARAEQACFAAAPVTRADRARDWQTAAALAAPAARLGGGRP
;
A
#
# COMPACT_ATOMS: atom_id res chain seq x y z
N MET A 1 -75.32 33.56 48.53
CA MET A 1 -73.97 33.41 49.12
C MET A 1 -73.07 32.93 48.00
N ASN A 2 -72.29 33.86 47.41
CA ASN A 2 -71.40 33.57 46.29
C ASN A 2 -70.04 33.13 46.82
N ASP A 3 -69.68 31.92 46.44
CA ASP A 3 -68.42 31.24 46.68
C ASP A 3 -67.29 31.92 45.85
N ILE A 4 -66.32 32.52 46.54
CA ILE A 4 -65.20 33.25 45.93
C ILE A 4 -63.93 32.41 46.06
N ARG A 5 -63.67 31.68 44.97
CA ARG A 5 -62.42 31.20 44.37
C ARG A 5 -61.13 31.21 45.21
N ASP A 6 -60.76 30.02 45.67
CA ASP A 6 -59.38 29.65 46.00
C ASP A 6 -58.61 29.35 44.70
N ILE A 7 -57.74 30.28 44.26
CA ILE A 7 -56.85 30.06 43.12
C ILE A 7 -55.56 29.47 43.67
N LYS A 8 -55.40 28.15 43.55
CA LYS A 8 -54.13 27.48 43.84
C LYS A 8 -53.02 28.07 42.98
N GLY A 9 -51.92 28.47 43.63
CA GLY A 9 -50.75 29.06 42.98
C GLY A 9 -50.14 28.16 41.89
N PRO A 10 -49.23 28.72 41.07
CA PRO A 10 -48.72 28.06 39.87
C PRO A 10 -48.03 26.73 40.23
N VAL A 11 -48.53 25.65 39.63
CA VAL A 11 -47.90 24.32 39.68
C VAL A 11 -46.57 24.42 38.93
N ALA A 12 -45.46 24.07 39.58
CA ALA A 12 -44.16 23.99 38.93
C ALA A 12 -44.24 22.95 37.80
N VAL A 13 -44.16 23.42 36.56
CA VAL A 13 -44.07 22.54 35.39
C VAL A 13 -42.62 22.07 35.33
N THR A 14 -42.41 20.77 35.53
CA THR A 14 -41.09 20.14 35.34
C THR A 14 -40.61 20.43 33.91
N GLU A 15 -39.50 21.16 33.77
CA GLU A 15 -38.93 21.41 32.45
C GLU A 15 -38.51 20.08 31.80
N PRO A 16 -38.81 19.86 30.50
CA PRO A 16 -38.39 18.66 29.81
C PRO A 16 -36.86 18.60 29.76
N ALA A 17 -36.30 17.44 30.13
CA ALA A 17 -34.86 17.22 30.10
C ALA A 17 -34.30 17.57 28.70
N PRO A 18 -33.21 18.35 28.61
CA PRO A 18 -32.75 18.86 27.34
C PRO A 18 -32.18 17.70 26.48
N PRO A 19 -32.48 17.62 25.17
CA PRO A 19 -32.25 16.43 24.34
C PRO A 19 -30.78 16.22 23.93
N TRP A 20 -29.87 17.11 24.31
CA TRP A 20 -28.46 17.07 23.93
C TRP A 20 -27.72 15.74 24.23
N PRO A 21 -28.04 14.95 25.28
CA PRO A 21 -27.36 13.67 25.54
C PRO A 21 -27.65 12.63 24.45
N LEU A 22 -28.85 12.68 23.85
CA LEU A 22 -29.25 11.75 22.79
C LEU A 22 -28.51 12.05 21.49
N TRP A 23 -28.30 13.33 21.16
CA TRP A 23 -27.53 13.77 20.00
C TRP A 23 -26.03 13.50 20.15
N ALA A 24 -25.49 13.67 21.36
CA ALA A 24 -24.10 13.34 21.67
C ALA A 24 -23.83 11.82 21.54
N GLY A 25 -24.75 10.97 22.02
CA GLY A 25 -24.68 9.52 21.86
C GLY A 25 -24.79 9.07 20.39
N ALA A 26 -25.73 9.65 19.65
CA ALA A 26 -25.93 9.34 18.23
C ALA A 26 -24.74 9.78 17.36
N GLY A 27 -24.16 10.95 17.62
CA GLY A 27 -22.99 11.46 16.91
C GLY A 27 -21.75 10.59 17.14
N GLY A 28 -21.52 10.15 18.38
CA GLY A 28 -20.42 9.25 18.71
C GLY A 28 -20.52 7.89 18.01
N LEU A 29 -21.72 7.30 17.98
CA LEU A 29 -21.98 6.03 17.29
C LEU A 29 -21.79 6.13 15.77
N ALA A 30 -22.21 7.24 15.15
CA ALA A 30 -22.03 7.45 13.72
C ALA A 30 -20.54 7.57 13.34
N LEU A 31 -19.76 8.32 14.12
CA LEU A 31 -18.31 8.46 13.93
C LEU A 31 -17.56 7.13 14.17
N ALA A 32 -17.94 6.38 15.20
CA ALA A 32 -17.40 5.04 15.44
C ALA A 32 -17.75 4.08 14.29
N GLY A 33 -18.97 4.14 13.77
CA GLY A 33 -19.38 3.36 12.61
C GLY A 33 -18.58 3.70 11.35
N LEU A 34 -18.40 4.98 11.04
CA LEU A 34 -17.62 5.43 9.88
C LEU A 34 -16.13 5.04 10.00
N THR A 35 -15.55 5.15 11.19
CA THR A 35 -14.14 4.77 11.41
C THR A 35 -13.95 3.26 11.31
N LEU A 36 -14.82 2.45 11.89
CA LEU A 36 -14.76 0.99 11.80
C LEU A 36 -15.00 0.49 10.37
N THR A 37 -15.99 1.04 9.67
CA THR A 37 -16.26 0.68 8.27
C THR A 37 -15.13 1.15 7.34
N GLY A 38 -14.60 2.35 7.55
CA GLY A 38 -13.42 2.85 6.83
C GLY A 38 -12.20 1.95 7.05
N LEU A 39 -11.93 1.54 8.30
CA LEU A 39 -10.83 0.64 8.63
C LEU A 39 -11.03 -0.77 8.03
N ALA A 40 -12.27 -1.27 8.04
CA ALA A 40 -12.62 -2.56 7.45
C ALA A 40 -12.44 -2.55 5.93
N VAL A 41 -12.92 -1.50 5.25
CA VAL A 41 -12.73 -1.31 3.81
C VAL A 41 -11.24 -1.16 3.47
N TRP A 42 -10.49 -0.38 4.25
CA TRP A 42 -9.04 -0.25 4.07
C TRP A 42 -8.31 -1.58 4.24
N ARG A 43 -8.61 -2.36 5.29
CA ARG A 43 -8.04 -3.70 5.49
C ARG A 43 -8.43 -4.64 4.35
N TRP A 44 -9.69 -4.64 3.92
CA TRP A 44 -10.16 -5.49 2.84
C TRP A 44 -9.48 -5.16 1.51
N ARG A 45 -9.37 -3.87 1.19
CA ARG A 45 -8.60 -3.41 0.02
C ARG A 45 -7.15 -3.86 0.13
N ARG A 46 -6.50 -3.67 1.30
CA ARG A 46 -5.13 -4.13 1.53
C ARG A 46 -4.99 -5.63 1.31
N LEU A 47 -5.87 -6.45 1.88
CA LEU A 47 -5.87 -7.92 1.73
C LEU A 47 -6.10 -8.34 0.27
N ARG A 48 -7.00 -7.67 -0.47
CA ARG A 48 -7.22 -7.95 -1.90
C ARG A 48 -6.04 -7.52 -2.78
N HIS A 49 -5.36 -6.43 -2.42
CA HIS A 49 -4.13 -6.01 -3.11
C HIS A 49 -2.93 -6.88 -2.72
N SER A 50 -3.01 -7.62 -1.61
CA SER A 50 -2.02 -8.61 -1.18
C SER A 50 -2.27 -10.02 -1.75
N ALA A 51 -3.38 -10.25 -2.47
CA ALA A 51 -3.55 -11.53 -3.15
C ALA A 51 -2.45 -11.67 -4.22
N PRO A 52 -1.74 -12.81 -4.27
CA PRO A 52 -0.64 -13.01 -5.20
C PRO A 52 -1.18 -12.83 -6.62
N ARG A 53 -0.66 -11.82 -7.33
CA ARG A 53 -0.96 -11.65 -8.75
C ARG A 53 -0.30 -12.80 -9.52
N PRO A 54 -0.97 -13.36 -10.54
CA PRO A 54 -0.32 -14.29 -11.45
C PRO A 54 0.90 -13.62 -12.09
N VAL A 55 1.99 -14.38 -12.27
CA VAL A 55 3.28 -13.86 -12.78
C VAL A 55 3.08 -13.20 -14.14
N GLU A 56 2.20 -13.75 -14.97
CA GLU A 56 1.87 -13.26 -16.29
C GLU A 56 1.28 -11.84 -16.24
N ALA A 57 0.44 -11.55 -15.24
CA ALA A 57 -0.12 -10.21 -15.05
C ALA A 57 0.94 -9.21 -14.58
N ILE A 58 1.89 -9.65 -13.74
CA ILE A 58 3.01 -8.81 -13.29
C ILE A 58 3.92 -8.47 -14.47
N LEU A 59 4.25 -9.46 -15.31
CA LEU A 59 5.03 -9.30 -16.52
C LEU A 59 4.35 -8.39 -17.55
N THR A 60 3.04 -8.56 -17.74
CA THR A 60 2.24 -7.70 -18.63
C THR A 60 2.26 -6.25 -18.14
N ALA A 61 2.11 -6.04 -16.83
CA ALA A 61 2.18 -4.69 -16.24
C ALA A 61 3.59 -4.08 -16.37
N LEU A 62 4.66 -4.87 -16.21
CA LEU A 62 6.02 -4.39 -16.42
C LEU A 62 6.29 -4.00 -17.88
N ALA A 63 5.81 -4.81 -18.82
CA ALA A 63 5.89 -4.51 -20.25
C ALA A 63 5.11 -3.24 -20.61
N ALA A 64 3.91 -3.07 -20.04
CA ALA A 64 3.08 -1.88 -20.24
C ALA A 64 3.69 -0.60 -19.65
N LEU A 65 4.38 -0.70 -18.51
CA LEU A 65 5.10 0.43 -17.93
C LEU A 65 6.24 0.90 -18.85
N GLY A 66 6.97 -0.06 -19.43
CA GLY A 66 8.08 0.19 -20.34
C GLY A 66 9.26 0.94 -19.70
N PRO A 67 10.40 1.09 -20.41
CA PRO A 67 11.58 1.79 -19.90
C PRO A 67 11.41 3.30 -19.81
N ASP A 68 10.46 3.87 -20.58
CA ASP A 68 10.22 5.30 -20.62
C ASP A 68 9.12 5.76 -19.66
N GLY A 69 8.31 4.83 -19.15
CA GLY A 69 7.21 5.15 -18.22
C GLY A 69 5.99 5.81 -18.86
N GLY A 70 5.98 6.06 -20.17
CA GLY A 70 4.87 6.71 -20.87
C GLY A 70 4.62 8.13 -20.34
N THR A 71 3.41 8.38 -19.83
CA THR A 71 2.99 9.68 -19.29
C THR A 71 3.30 9.86 -17.79
N HIS A 72 3.88 8.86 -17.13
CA HIS A 72 4.15 8.93 -15.69
C HIS A 72 5.33 9.85 -15.39
N ASP A 73 5.16 10.69 -14.36
CA ASP A 73 6.28 11.41 -13.77
C ASP A 73 7.27 10.45 -13.09
N ASP A 74 8.44 10.94 -12.66
CA ASP A 74 9.48 10.08 -12.06
C ASP A 74 8.96 9.36 -10.81
N ARG A 75 8.16 10.05 -9.99
CA ARG A 75 7.65 9.50 -8.74
C ARG A 75 6.67 8.37 -8.98
N GLU A 76 5.67 8.58 -9.83
CA GLU A 76 4.67 7.58 -10.22
C GLU A 76 5.34 6.38 -10.90
N TYR A 77 6.29 6.65 -11.79
CA TYR A 77 7.07 5.62 -12.47
C TYR A 77 7.79 4.71 -11.45
N TYR A 78 8.53 5.29 -10.51
CA TYR A 78 9.27 4.50 -9.52
C TYR A 78 8.38 3.81 -8.49
N PHE A 79 7.23 4.41 -8.11
CA PHE A 79 6.23 3.71 -7.31
C PHE A 79 5.72 2.45 -8.01
N GLN A 80 5.40 2.53 -9.29
CA GLN A 80 4.92 1.37 -10.05
C GLN A 80 6.03 0.35 -10.29
N LEU A 81 7.22 0.80 -10.70
CA LEU A 81 8.35 -0.09 -10.98
C LEU A 81 8.78 -0.88 -9.73
N THR A 82 8.86 -0.22 -8.57
CA THR A 82 9.23 -0.91 -7.32
C THR A 82 8.14 -1.86 -6.84
N ALA A 83 6.87 -1.52 -7.00
CA ALA A 83 5.77 -2.43 -6.69
C ALA A 83 5.85 -3.69 -7.55
N LEU A 84 6.14 -3.55 -8.85
CA LEU A 84 6.32 -4.67 -9.76
C LEU A 84 7.58 -5.49 -9.43
N ALA A 85 8.72 -4.85 -9.20
CA ALA A 85 9.96 -5.54 -8.82
C ALA A 85 9.80 -6.35 -7.52
N ARG A 86 9.13 -5.78 -6.51
CA ARG A 86 8.80 -6.49 -5.25
C ARG A 86 7.83 -7.63 -5.47
N ALA A 87 6.84 -7.48 -6.35
CA ALA A 87 5.93 -8.56 -6.70
C ALA A 87 6.65 -9.71 -7.42
N ILE A 88 7.52 -9.39 -8.38
CA ILE A 88 8.37 -10.37 -9.08
C ILE A 88 9.25 -11.11 -8.07
N LEU A 89 9.92 -10.38 -7.18
CA LEU A 89 10.76 -10.97 -6.14
C LEU A 89 9.94 -11.89 -5.22
N HIS A 90 8.76 -11.45 -4.78
CA HIS A 90 7.85 -12.23 -3.94
C HIS A 90 7.39 -13.53 -4.59
N THR A 91 7.15 -13.52 -5.90
CA THR A 91 6.67 -14.73 -6.59
C THR A 91 7.81 -15.66 -7.00
N ARG A 92 8.99 -15.13 -7.31
CA ARG A 92 10.13 -15.91 -7.84
C ARG A 92 11.12 -16.35 -6.78
N SER A 93 11.12 -15.71 -5.63
CA SER A 93 11.94 -16.07 -4.48
C SER A 93 11.06 -16.33 -3.27
N ALA A 94 11.58 -17.00 -2.25
CA ALA A 94 10.88 -17.18 -0.98
C ALA A 94 10.86 -15.88 -0.12
N ILE A 95 11.23 -14.72 -0.68
CA ILE A 95 11.33 -13.45 0.05
C ILE A 95 9.99 -12.72 0.00
N PRO A 96 9.38 -12.38 1.16
CA PRO A 96 8.11 -11.65 1.19
C PRO A 96 8.25 -10.14 0.88
N ALA A 97 8.87 -9.79 -0.25
CA ALA A 97 9.36 -8.44 -0.55
C ALA A 97 8.28 -7.33 -0.59
N THR A 98 7.01 -7.66 -0.79
CA THR A 98 5.90 -6.71 -0.73
C THR A 98 5.60 -6.21 0.69
N ALA A 99 6.03 -6.94 1.71
CA ALA A 99 5.84 -6.60 3.13
C ALA A 99 7.11 -6.02 3.79
N LEU A 100 8.24 -6.00 3.08
CA LEU A 100 9.54 -5.61 3.62
C LEU A 100 9.94 -4.19 3.22
N THR A 101 10.69 -3.51 4.07
CA THR A 101 11.40 -2.27 3.75
C THR A 101 12.58 -2.53 2.80
N ARG A 102 13.18 -1.49 2.22
CA ARG A 102 14.37 -1.66 1.37
C ARG A 102 15.52 -2.33 2.13
N THR A 103 15.77 -1.92 3.38
CA THR A 103 16.85 -2.48 4.20
C THR A 103 16.63 -3.96 4.51
N GLU A 104 15.39 -4.35 4.82
CA GLU A 104 15.03 -5.75 5.03
C GLU A 104 15.12 -6.58 3.75
N ILE A 105 14.75 -6.01 2.59
CA ILE A 105 14.95 -6.67 1.29
C ILE A 105 16.43 -6.89 1.02
N ALA A 106 17.29 -5.89 1.27
CA ALA A 106 18.73 -5.99 1.08
C ALA A 106 19.33 -7.15 1.91
N ALA A 107 18.99 -7.22 3.20
CA ALA A 107 19.42 -8.32 4.06
C ALA A 107 18.85 -9.68 3.60
N ALA A 108 17.61 -9.72 3.11
CA ALA A 108 17.01 -10.96 2.63
C ALA A 108 17.64 -11.47 1.32
N VAL A 109 18.03 -10.57 0.40
CA VAL A 109 18.66 -10.99 -0.86
C VAL A 109 20.09 -11.51 -0.67
N ASP A 110 20.82 -11.05 0.35
CA ASP A 110 22.14 -11.56 0.72
C ASP A 110 22.12 -13.04 1.10
N HIS A 111 20.97 -13.54 1.58
CA HIS A 111 20.76 -14.94 1.95
C HIS A 111 19.97 -15.74 0.90
N SER A 112 19.76 -15.17 -0.29
CA SER A 112 18.95 -15.77 -1.35
C SER A 112 19.79 -16.45 -2.43
N ALA A 113 19.12 -17.14 -3.35
CA ALA A 113 19.76 -17.75 -4.52
C ALA A 113 19.98 -16.76 -5.69
N LEU A 114 19.74 -15.46 -5.50
CA LEU A 114 20.01 -14.44 -6.52
C LEU A 114 21.52 -14.34 -6.78
N ALA A 115 21.88 -14.13 -8.04
CA ALA A 115 23.27 -13.82 -8.37
C ALA A 115 23.69 -12.49 -7.72
N PRO A 116 24.93 -12.33 -7.21
CA PRO A 116 25.36 -11.10 -6.53
C PRO A 116 25.11 -9.83 -7.33
N ALA A 117 25.39 -9.85 -8.64
CA ALA A 117 25.14 -8.71 -9.53
C ALA A 117 23.64 -8.37 -9.66
N GLN A 118 22.74 -9.36 -9.60
CA GLN A 118 21.29 -9.12 -9.61
C GLN A 118 20.82 -8.53 -8.29
N ALA A 119 21.34 -9.03 -7.16
CA ALA A 119 21.04 -8.49 -5.84
C ALA A 119 21.50 -7.03 -5.72
N GLU A 120 22.72 -6.71 -6.15
CA GLU A 120 23.26 -5.35 -6.18
C GLU A 120 22.41 -4.43 -7.07
N ALA A 121 22.08 -4.86 -8.28
CA ALA A 121 21.24 -4.09 -9.20
C ALA A 121 19.84 -3.81 -8.62
N LEU A 122 19.23 -4.80 -7.97
CA LEU A 122 17.94 -4.62 -7.28
C LEU A 122 18.06 -3.63 -6.11
N CYS A 123 19.10 -3.74 -5.29
CA CYS A 123 19.32 -2.81 -4.19
C CYS A 123 19.53 -1.37 -4.69
N ALA A 124 20.27 -1.19 -5.80
CA ALA A 124 20.47 0.10 -6.44
C ALA A 124 19.15 0.69 -6.99
N LEU A 125 18.33 -0.13 -7.65
CA LEU A 125 16.99 0.24 -8.11
C LEU A 125 16.13 0.73 -6.94
N LEU A 126 16.06 -0.05 -5.85
CA LEU A 126 15.21 0.29 -4.70
C LEU A 126 15.69 1.58 -4.00
N ALA A 127 17.00 1.80 -3.90
CA ALA A 127 17.56 3.01 -3.32
C ALA A 127 17.23 4.24 -4.17
N ARG A 128 17.37 4.14 -5.50
CA ARG A 128 17.03 5.23 -6.42
C ARG A 128 15.55 5.55 -6.40
N ALA A 129 14.71 4.51 -6.33
CA ALA A 129 13.28 4.69 -6.21
C ALA A 129 12.87 5.43 -4.92
N GLU A 130 13.51 5.14 -3.77
CA GLU A 130 13.27 5.91 -2.55
C GLU A 130 13.65 7.39 -2.73
N GLN A 131 14.78 7.67 -3.37
CA GLN A 131 15.19 9.05 -3.66
C GLN A 131 14.21 9.78 -4.60
N ALA A 132 13.77 9.12 -5.68
CA ALA A 132 12.79 9.68 -6.60
C ALA A 132 11.43 9.90 -5.93
N CYS A 133 10.95 8.94 -5.14
CA CYS A 133 9.63 8.97 -4.54
C CYS A 133 9.49 9.92 -3.34
N PHE A 134 10.56 10.10 -2.56
CA PHE A 134 10.52 10.81 -1.28
C PHE A 134 11.43 12.04 -1.22
N ALA A 135 12.52 12.07 -1.98
CA ALA A 135 13.45 13.22 -2.03
C ALA A 135 13.32 14.04 -3.32
N ALA A 136 12.43 13.66 -4.24
CA ALA A 136 12.26 14.29 -5.55
C ALA A 136 13.60 14.43 -6.32
N ALA A 137 14.51 13.46 -6.13
CA ALA A 137 15.79 13.46 -6.82
C ALA A 137 15.55 13.32 -8.33
N PRO A 138 16.23 14.11 -9.19
CA PRO A 138 16.07 14.01 -10.62
C PRO A 138 16.55 12.66 -11.13
N VAL A 139 15.80 12.07 -12.06
CA VAL A 139 16.16 10.79 -12.66
C VAL A 139 16.35 10.96 -14.17
N THR A 140 17.41 10.36 -14.70
CA THR A 140 17.64 10.38 -16.15
C THR A 140 16.88 9.25 -16.86
N ARG A 141 16.62 9.42 -18.16
CA ARG A 141 16.06 8.34 -18.98
C ARG A 141 16.92 7.07 -18.97
N ALA A 142 18.24 7.22 -18.91
CA ALA A 142 19.16 6.10 -18.82
C ALA A 142 19.00 5.31 -17.51
N ASP A 143 18.71 6.00 -16.40
CA ASP A 143 18.43 5.34 -15.13
C ASP A 143 17.10 4.58 -15.17
N ARG A 144 16.03 5.20 -15.71
CA ARG A 144 14.73 4.51 -15.89
C ARG A 144 14.87 3.24 -16.72
N ALA A 145 15.62 3.30 -17.83
CA ALA A 145 15.86 2.16 -18.69
C ALA A 145 16.65 1.05 -17.99
N ARG A 146 17.71 1.41 -17.24
CA ARG A 146 18.51 0.47 -16.46
C ARG A 146 17.67 -0.21 -15.38
N ASP A 147 16.89 0.55 -14.64
CA ASP A 147 16.07 0.02 -13.54
C ASP A 147 14.91 -0.85 -14.07
N TRP A 148 14.32 -0.48 -15.21
CA TRP A 148 13.36 -1.34 -15.89
C TRP A 148 13.98 -2.68 -16.31
N GLN A 149 15.19 -2.65 -16.89
CA GLN A 149 15.92 -3.86 -17.25
C GLN A 149 16.23 -4.73 -16.04
N THR A 150 16.59 -4.13 -14.90
CA THR A 150 16.78 -4.84 -13.64
C THR A 150 15.50 -5.57 -13.22
N ALA A 151 14.34 -4.91 -13.25
CA ALA A 151 13.06 -5.54 -12.95
C ALA A 151 12.72 -6.67 -13.94
N ALA A 152 13.00 -6.48 -15.23
CA ALA A 152 12.78 -7.49 -16.26
C ALA A 152 13.70 -8.71 -16.07
N ALA A 153 14.96 -8.49 -15.72
CA ALA A 153 15.95 -9.54 -15.47
C ALA A 153 15.59 -10.39 -14.24
N LEU A 154 15.03 -9.77 -13.19
CA LEU A 154 14.49 -10.52 -12.04
C LEU A 154 13.39 -11.49 -12.45
N ALA A 155 12.63 -11.16 -13.50
CA ALA A 155 11.56 -11.97 -14.00
C ALA A 155 12.00 -13.10 -14.94
N ALA A 156 13.26 -13.12 -15.38
CA ALA A 156 13.80 -14.17 -16.22
C ALA A 156 13.95 -15.49 -15.43
N PRO A 157 13.72 -16.66 -16.06
CA PRO A 157 14.06 -17.96 -15.46
C PRO A 157 15.50 -17.94 -14.96
N ALA A 158 15.72 -18.38 -13.71
CA ALA A 158 17.06 -18.75 -13.31
C ALA A 158 17.51 -19.82 -14.30
N ALA A 159 18.54 -19.52 -15.10
CA ALA A 159 19.08 -20.51 -16.03
C ALA A 159 19.37 -21.76 -15.22
N ARG A 160 18.70 -22.87 -15.56
CA ARG A 160 18.98 -24.17 -14.94
C ARG A 160 20.41 -24.51 -15.30
N LEU A 161 21.36 -24.14 -14.45
CA LEU A 161 22.74 -24.61 -14.56
C LEU A 161 22.66 -26.13 -14.47
N GLY A 162 23.05 -26.77 -15.56
CA GLY A 162 22.76 -28.15 -15.89
C GLY A 162 23.07 -29.12 -14.76
N GLY A 163 22.03 -29.84 -14.33
CA GLY A 163 22.17 -31.17 -13.76
C GLY A 163 22.50 -32.18 -14.87
N GLY A 164 23.58 -31.94 -15.59
CA GLY A 164 24.31 -33.01 -16.25
C GLY A 164 25.24 -33.59 -15.20
N ARG A 165 24.86 -34.71 -14.59
CA ARG A 165 25.84 -35.57 -13.92
C ARG A 165 25.95 -36.87 -14.74
N PRO A 166 27.20 -37.33 -14.96
CA PRO A 166 27.50 -38.53 -15.73
C PRO A 166 26.98 -39.81 -15.08
#